data_AF-A0A521Y5Q9-F1
#
_entry.id   AF-A0A521Y5Q9-F1
#
_cell.length_a   1.000
_cell.length_b   1.000
_cell.length_c   1.000
_cell.angle_alpha   90.00
_cell.angle_beta   90.00
_cell.angle_gamma   90.00
#
_symmetry.space_group_name_H-M   'P 1'
#
loop_
_entity.id
_entity.type
_entity.pdbx_description
1 polymer ?
#
loop_
_entity_poly.entity_id
_entity_poly.type
_entity_poly.pdbx_seq_one_letter_code
_entity_poly.pdbx_strand_id
1 'polypeptide(L)'
;MDGLQPVSYSTGNPQINVFFHLFEAGRDTHGYKFSSWQNDQFQPQQPAADLQTQDIASTRLTPDEVPERAEGATLIVAEEAPVTWGLPTYRARLLLEGMTYFDGHIQCPAGTPPFRLDGTWTRTY
;
A
#
# COMPACT_ATOMS: atom_id res chain seq x y z
N MET A 1 3.14 -8.30 12.26
CA MET A 1 2.19 -9.15 11.51
C MET A 1 2.95 -9.77 10.34
N ASP A 2 2.62 -10.98 9.93
CA ASP A 2 3.27 -11.63 8.78
C ASP A 2 2.48 -11.36 7.50
N GLY A 3 3.17 -11.27 6.36
CA GLY A 3 2.58 -10.95 5.05
C GLY A 3 3.05 -9.60 4.50
N LEU A 4 2.68 -9.35 3.24
CA LEU A 4 3.00 -8.12 2.53
C LEU A 4 2.20 -6.95 3.10
N GLN A 5 2.87 -5.85 3.44
CA GLN A 5 2.25 -4.71 4.11
C GLN A 5 2.75 -3.39 3.51
N PRO A 6 1.88 -2.41 3.23
CA PRO A 6 2.33 -1.04 2.98
C PRO A 6 2.90 -0.46 4.27
N VAL A 7 4.02 0.24 4.16
CA VAL A 7 4.73 0.81 5.31
C VAL A 7 4.86 2.33 5.25
N SER A 8 4.89 2.91 4.05
CA SER A 8 4.99 4.37 3.89
C SER A 8 4.62 4.78 2.47
N TYR A 9 4.37 6.08 2.28
CA TYR A 9 4.27 6.69 0.97
C TYR A 9 5.16 7.93 0.87
N SER A 10 5.52 8.30 -0.36
CA SER A 10 6.12 9.58 -0.68
C SER A 10 5.59 10.13 -2.00
N THR A 11 5.51 11.44 -2.09
CA THR A 11 5.16 12.19 -3.29
C THR A 11 6.37 13.00 -3.69
N GLY A 12 6.81 12.85 -4.94
CA GLY A 12 7.85 13.67 -5.54
C GLY A 12 7.37 14.05 -6.91
N ASN A 13 7.09 15.33 -7.16
CA ASN A 13 6.49 15.79 -8.41
C ASN A 13 7.25 15.21 -9.65
N PRO A 14 6.63 14.37 -10.51
CA PRO A 14 5.20 14.07 -10.66
C PRO A 14 4.77 12.66 -10.22
N GLN A 15 5.56 11.95 -9.41
CA GLN A 15 5.30 10.58 -8.95
C GLN A 15 4.79 10.49 -7.51
N ILE A 16 4.04 9.41 -7.27
CA ILE A 16 3.64 8.89 -5.96
C ILE A 16 4.32 7.52 -5.82
N ASN A 17 4.98 7.29 -4.70
CA ASN A 17 5.57 6.01 -4.36
C ASN A 17 4.93 5.49 -3.08
N VAL A 18 4.58 4.21 -3.06
CA VAL A 18 4.15 3.51 -1.85
C VAL A 18 5.08 2.33 -1.64
N PHE A 19 5.66 2.23 -0.46
CA PHE A 19 6.62 1.20 -0.11
C PHE A 19 5.90 0.07 0.63
N PHE A 20 6.25 -1.16 0.27
CA PHE A 20 5.70 -2.37 0.84
C PHE A 20 6.81 -3.27 1.33
N HIS A 21 6.64 -3.87 2.51
CA HIS A 21 7.58 -4.81 3.08
C HIS A 21 6.89 -6.16 3.25
N LEU A 22 7.60 -7.25 2.97
CA LEU A 22 7.15 -8.60 3.27
C LEU A 22 7.73 -9.03 4.61
N PHE A 23 6.84 -9.38 5.55
CA PHE A 23 7.24 -9.87 6.86
C PHE A 23 7.02 -11.38 7.00
N GLU A 24 8.05 -12.09 7.45
CA GLU A 24 8.00 -13.52 7.75
C GLU A 24 8.53 -13.80 9.16
N ALA A 25 7.68 -14.42 9.98
CA ALA A 25 7.95 -14.66 11.40
C ALA A 25 8.34 -13.37 12.13
N GLY A 26 7.67 -12.25 11.77
CA GLY A 26 7.90 -10.92 12.31
C GLY A 26 9.16 -10.21 11.80
N ARG A 27 9.88 -10.78 10.83
CA ARG A 27 11.10 -10.17 10.25
C ARG A 27 10.82 -9.62 8.87
N ASP A 28 11.33 -8.43 8.59
CA ASP A 28 11.36 -7.87 7.24
C ASP A 28 12.32 -8.70 6.39
N THR A 29 11.82 -9.29 5.31
CA THR A 29 12.63 -10.11 4.40
C THR A 29 12.83 -9.46 3.04
N HIS A 30 11.87 -8.66 2.56
CA HIS A 30 11.87 -8.10 1.22
C HIS A 30 11.21 -6.73 1.15
N GLY A 31 11.80 -5.85 0.35
CA GLY A 31 11.26 -4.53 0.07
C GLY A 31 10.70 -4.41 -1.33
N TYR A 32 9.62 -3.66 -1.47
CA TYR A 32 8.98 -3.38 -2.75
C TYR A 32 8.51 -1.93 -2.83
N LYS A 33 8.38 -1.45 -4.07
CA LYS A 33 7.91 -0.11 -4.39
C LYS A 33 6.82 -0.19 -5.44
N PHE A 34 5.67 0.38 -5.12
CA PHE A 34 4.63 0.75 -6.06
C PHE A 34 4.86 2.21 -6.49
N SER A 35 4.93 2.48 -7.78
CA SER A 35 5.11 3.83 -8.33
C SER A 35 3.97 4.18 -9.27
N SER A 36 3.30 5.29 -9.03
CA SER A 36 2.22 5.84 -9.86
C SER A 36 2.55 7.28 -10.24
N TRP A 37 2.00 7.75 -11.36
CA TRP A 37 1.92 9.19 -11.62
C TRP A 37 0.93 9.84 -10.67
N GLN A 38 1.17 11.10 -10.31
CA GLN A 38 0.22 11.89 -9.55
C GLN A 38 -1.10 12.02 -10.30
N ASN A 39 -2.19 11.90 -9.56
CA ASN A 39 -3.54 12.14 -10.04
C ASN A 39 -4.30 13.00 -9.02
N ASP A 40 -5.45 13.53 -9.41
CA ASP A 40 -6.24 14.42 -8.55
C ASP A 40 -6.87 13.67 -7.35
N GLN A 41 -6.81 12.34 -7.31
CA GLN A 41 -7.40 11.53 -6.24
C GLN A 41 -6.48 11.41 -5.02
N PHE A 42 -5.16 11.47 -5.21
CA PHE A 42 -4.20 11.36 -4.12
C PHE A 42 -3.64 12.73 -3.73
N GLN A 43 -4.32 13.39 -2.79
CA GLN A 43 -3.95 14.71 -2.28
C GLN A 43 -3.64 14.66 -0.76
N PRO A 44 -2.55 14.01 -0.34
CA PRO A 44 -2.20 13.96 1.08
C PRO A 44 -1.77 15.34 1.58
N GLN A 45 -2.06 15.65 2.85
CA GLN A 45 -1.62 16.90 3.48
C GLN A 45 -0.10 16.98 3.68
N GLN A 46 0.57 15.83 3.70
CA GLN A 46 2.01 15.70 3.88
C GLN A 46 2.63 14.97 2.68
N PRO A 47 3.79 15.41 2.20
CA PRO A 47 4.41 14.83 1.01
C PRO A 47 4.95 13.41 1.24
N ALA A 48 5.13 12.98 2.49
CA ALA A 48 5.49 11.62 2.86
C ALA A 48 4.96 11.31 4.26
N ALA A 49 4.60 10.05 4.51
CA ALA A 49 4.23 9.58 5.83
C ALA A 49 4.31 8.05 5.94
N ASP A 50 4.37 7.58 7.19
CA ASP A 50 4.26 6.16 7.51
C ASP A 50 2.80 5.69 7.44
N LEU A 51 2.64 4.45 7.01
CA LEU A 51 1.36 3.73 6.97
C LEU A 51 1.43 2.59 7.98
N GLN A 52 0.33 2.34 8.68
CA GLN A 52 0.26 1.24 9.65
C GLN A 52 -0.80 0.24 9.23
N THR A 53 -0.42 -1.01 9.02
CA THR A 53 -1.37 -2.10 8.75
C THR A 53 -1.97 -2.58 10.07
N GLN A 54 -3.30 -2.59 10.18
CA GLN A 54 -4.03 -3.10 11.35
C GLN A 54 -4.35 -4.59 11.22
N ASP A 55 -4.80 -5.00 10.04
CA ASP A 55 -5.12 -6.38 9.71
C ASP A 55 -4.83 -6.69 8.26
N ILE A 56 -4.72 -7.99 7.97
CA ILE A 56 -4.54 -8.54 6.64
C ILE A 56 -5.58 -9.64 6.46
N ALA A 57 -6.46 -9.44 5.50
CA ALA A 57 -7.46 -10.42 5.06
C ALA A 57 -6.95 -11.30 3.91
N SER A 58 -5.90 -10.88 3.19
CA SER A 58 -5.30 -11.67 2.11
C SER A 58 -4.54 -12.90 2.63
N THR A 59 -4.31 -13.87 1.75
CA THR A 59 -3.47 -15.04 2.07
C THR A 59 -2.05 -14.59 2.39
N ARG A 60 -1.41 -15.27 3.34
CA ARG A 60 -0.01 -15.04 3.67
C ARG A 60 0.86 -15.44 2.48
N LEU A 61 1.64 -14.49 1.98
CA LEU A 61 2.55 -14.68 0.86
C LEU A 61 3.95 -15.08 1.36
N THR A 62 4.63 -15.90 0.57
CA THR A 62 6.05 -16.18 0.65
C THR A 62 6.82 -15.31 -0.36
N PRO A 63 8.15 -15.15 -0.21
CA PRO A 63 8.95 -14.34 -1.13
C PRO A 63 8.82 -14.76 -2.60
N ASP A 64 8.79 -16.07 -2.86
CA ASP A 64 8.75 -16.61 -4.23
C ASP A 64 7.39 -16.40 -4.91
N GLU A 65 6.34 -16.08 -4.15
CA GLU A 65 5.00 -15.80 -4.68
C GLU A 65 4.82 -14.34 -5.10
N VAL A 66 5.61 -13.42 -4.52
CA VAL A 66 5.54 -11.99 -4.83
C VAL A 66 6.41 -11.69 -6.05
N PRO A 67 5.84 -11.21 -7.17
CA PRO A 67 6.61 -10.95 -8.37
C PRO A 67 7.62 -9.82 -8.14
N GLU A 68 8.80 -9.95 -8.74
CA GLU A 68 9.84 -8.91 -8.66
C GLU A 68 9.43 -7.63 -9.40
N ARG A 69 8.57 -7.74 -10.41
CA ARG A 69 8.07 -6.63 -11.24
C ARG A 69 6.67 -6.94 -11.76
N ALA A 70 5.81 -5.91 -11.79
CA ALA A 70 4.55 -5.93 -12.52
C ALA A 70 4.29 -4.55 -13.13
N GLU A 71 3.86 -4.49 -14.38
CA GLU A 71 3.57 -3.23 -15.08
C GLU A 71 2.12 -2.79 -14.86
N GLY A 72 1.22 -3.76 -14.65
CA GLY A 72 -0.18 -3.55 -14.31
C GLY A 72 -0.43 -3.68 -12.81
N ALA A 73 0.06 -2.75 -12.00
CA ALA A 73 -0.24 -2.70 -10.58
C ALA A 73 -1.34 -1.67 -10.28
N THR A 74 -2.27 -2.01 -9.39
CA THR A 74 -3.32 -1.10 -8.92
C THR A 74 -3.37 -1.12 -7.40
N LEU A 75 -3.30 0.06 -6.78
CA LEU A 75 -3.52 0.26 -5.35
C LEU A 75 -4.84 0.99 -5.13
N ILE A 76 -5.74 0.39 -4.37
CA ILE A 76 -7.06 0.94 -4.05
C ILE A 76 -7.11 1.15 -2.54
N VAL A 77 -7.52 2.33 -2.09
CA VAL A 77 -7.81 2.66 -0.71
C VAL A 77 -9.22 3.20 -0.64
N ALA A 78 -10.12 2.49 0.02
CA ALA A 78 -11.55 2.78 0.09
C ALA A 78 -12.03 2.93 1.53
N GLU A 79 -13.04 3.76 1.72
CA GLU A 79 -13.74 3.93 2.99
C GLU A 79 -14.72 2.78 3.22
N GLU A 80 -14.63 2.09 4.36
CA GLU A 80 -15.56 1.03 4.75
C GLU A 80 -16.30 1.31 6.07
N ALA A 81 -15.75 2.13 6.96
CA ALA A 81 -16.31 2.39 8.28
C ALA A 81 -16.27 3.88 8.63
N PRO A 82 -17.25 4.40 9.41
CA PRO A 82 -17.24 5.79 9.83
C PRO A 82 -16.02 6.09 10.71
N VAL A 83 -15.38 7.22 10.43
CA VAL A 83 -14.20 7.72 11.14
C VAL A 83 -14.49 7.85 12.65
N THR A 84 -13.90 6.99 13.48
CA THR A 84 -13.83 7.20 14.93
C THR A 84 -12.77 8.25 15.25
N TRP A 85 -12.83 8.88 16.44
CA TRP A 85 -11.85 9.87 16.90
C TRP A 85 -10.43 9.25 16.95
N GLY A 86 -9.66 9.37 15.86
CA GLY A 86 -8.37 8.73 15.61
C GLY A 86 -7.92 8.91 14.16
N LEU A 87 -6.76 8.33 13.78
CA LEU A 87 -6.33 8.29 12.37
C LEU A 87 -7.36 7.54 11.52
N PRO A 88 -7.68 8.04 10.30
CA PRO A 88 -8.62 7.36 9.42
C PRO A 88 -8.10 5.97 9.07
N THR A 89 -8.97 4.98 9.26
CA THR A 89 -8.73 3.59 8.88
C THR A 89 -9.48 3.30 7.59
N TYR A 90 -8.75 2.83 6.58
CA TYR A 90 -9.30 2.50 5.27
C TYR A 90 -9.03 1.04 4.94
N ARG A 91 -9.91 0.42 4.16
CA ARG A 91 -9.56 -0.84 3.52
C ARG A 91 -8.70 -0.55 2.30
N ALA A 92 -7.58 -1.24 2.20
CA ALA A 92 -6.64 -1.10 1.12
C ALA A 92 -6.44 -2.44 0.42
N ARG A 93 -6.32 -2.40 -0.91
CA ARG A 93 -6.08 -3.56 -1.76
C ARG A 93 -4.99 -3.28 -2.78
N LEU A 94 -4.00 -4.15 -2.85
CA LEU A 94 -2.98 -4.18 -3.91
C LEU A 94 -3.31 -5.30 -4.89
N LEU A 95 -3.45 -4.94 -6.16
CA LEU A 95 -3.60 -5.85 -7.28
C LEU A 95 -2.33 -5.79 -8.13
N LEU A 96 -1.73 -6.93 -8.45
CA LEU A 96 -0.63 -7.03 -9.42
C LEU A 96 -1.10 -7.93 -10.56
N GLU A 97 -1.12 -7.39 -11.78
CA GLU A 97 -1.65 -8.06 -12.99
C GLU A 97 -3.07 -8.65 -12.77
N GLY A 98 -3.89 -7.94 -11.99
CA GLY A 98 -5.27 -8.34 -11.66
C GLY A 98 -5.42 -9.32 -10.48
N MET A 99 -4.33 -9.83 -9.91
CA MET A 99 -4.33 -10.73 -8.75
C MET A 99 -4.15 -9.97 -7.44
N THR A 100 -4.88 -10.35 -6.38
CA THR A 100 -4.78 -9.69 -5.06
C THR A 100 -3.56 -10.17 -4.28
N TYR A 101 -2.66 -9.23 -3.95
CA TYR A 101 -1.46 -9.47 -3.15
C TYR A 101 -1.53 -8.87 -1.74
N PHE A 102 -2.38 -7.87 -1.55
CA PHE A 102 -2.70 -7.32 -0.24
C PHE A 102 -4.18 -6.98 -0.21
N ASP A 103 -4.86 -7.34 0.87
CA ASP A 103 -6.20 -6.89 1.21
C ASP A 103 -6.24 -6.79 2.73
N GLY A 104 -6.53 -5.62 3.27
CA GLY A 104 -6.51 -5.39 4.72
C GLY A 104 -6.78 -3.94 5.07
N HIS A 105 -6.79 -3.63 6.37
CA HIS A 105 -6.99 -2.27 6.84
C HIS A 105 -5.67 -1.57 7.14
N ILE A 106 -5.58 -0.31 6.69
CA ILE A 106 -4.45 0.57 6.94
C ILE A 106 -4.90 1.85 7.64
N GLN A 107 -4.08 2.33 8.57
CA GLN A 107 -4.19 3.69 9.10
C GLN A 107 -3.40 4.62 8.20
N CYS A 108 -4.10 5.64 7.69
CA CYS A 108 -3.47 6.73 6.95
C CYS A 108 -3.38 7.97 7.84
N PRO A 109 -2.43 8.89 7.58
CA PRO A 109 -2.43 10.21 8.20
C PRO A 109 -3.77 10.93 7.99
N ALA A 110 -4.15 11.75 8.97
CA ALA A 110 -5.36 12.57 8.88
C ALA A 110 -5.36 13.42 7.59
N GLY A 111 -6.52 13.46 6.93
CA GLY A 111 -6.68 14.20 5.68
C GLY A 111 -6.20 13.46 4.42
N THR A 112 -5.79 12.19 4.50
CA THR A 112 -5.61 11.35 3.31
C THR A 112 -6.99 10.90 2.81
N PRO A 113 -7.48 11.34 1.64
CA PRO A 113 -8.74 10.86 1.10
C PRO A 113 -8.62 9.41 0.58
N PRO A 114 -9.73 8.68 0.40
CA PRO A 114 -9.74 7.46 -0.40
C PRO A 114 -9.20 7.72 -1.82
N PHE A 115 -8.47 6.75 -2.38
CA PHE A 115 -7.83 6.93 -3.68
C PHE A 115 -7.70 5.61 -4.44
N ARG A 116 -7.53 5.74 -5.76
CA ARG A 116 -7.07 4.66 -6.63
C ARG A 116 -5.86 5.14 -7.40
N LEU A 117 -4.81 4.33 -7.42
CA LEU A 117 -3.60 4.56 -8.18
C LEU A 117 -3.36 3.34 -9.09
N ASP A 118 -3.01 3.61 -10.34
CA ASP A 118 -2.55 2.61 -11.28
C ASP A 118 -1.08 2.92 -11.62
N GLY A 119 -0.23 1.91 -11.61
CA GLY A 119 1.21 2.12 -11.65
C GLY A 119 2.02 0.84 -11.81
N THR A 120 3.31 0.94 -11.49
CA THR A 120 4.27 -0.16 -11.63
C THR A 120 4.73 -0.65 -10.27
N TRP A 121 4.93 -1.96 -10.15
CA TRP A 121 5.49 -2.63 -8.99
C TRP A 121 6.93 -3.05 -9.25
N THR A 122 7.82 -2.89 -8.26
CA THR A 122 9.22 -3.32 -8.38
C THR A 122 9.81 -3.69 -7.02
N ARG A 123 10.54 -4.81 -6.94
CA ARG A 123 11.35 -5.21 -5.78
C ARG A 123 12.54 -4.27 -5.59
N THR A 124 12.86 -3.95 -4.34
CA THR A 124 13.95 -3.03 -3.98
C THR A 124 15.12 -3.70 -3.24
N TYR A 125 14.87 -4.78 -2.50
CA TYR A 125 15.89 -5.65 -1.90
C TYR A 125 15.31 -7.05 -1.62
#